data_AF-A0A8T5AGR0-F1
#
_entry.id   AF-A0A8T5AGR0-F1
#
_cell.length_a   1.000
_cell.length_b   1.000
_cell.length_c   1.000
_cell.angle_alpha   90.00
_cell.angle_beta   90.00
_cell.angle_gamma   90.00
#
_symmetry.space_group_name_H-M   'P 1'
#
loop_
_entity.id
_entity.type
_entity.pdbx_description
1 polymer ?
#
loop_
_entity_poly.entity_id
_entity_poly.type
_entity_poly.pdbx_seq_one_letter_code
_entity_poly.pdbx_strand_id
1 'polypeptide(L)'
;MVSRTLRISIIAVSSPLWALLNAYVGPIGFQLFGLPVLCDLSSYLPLIIAAGLARIPGTAISVSLVGSLILLLLRPGAFHIFGFVASSILFEALALTVRYKLTGRLLNTIVACIATIASAYLAGVLIGIVFMGRSLEWALGYWGPLHASGGVLALIAGLPTLKVLEKALRIEKEVR
;
A
#
# COMPACT_ATOMS: atom_id res chain seq x y z
N MET A 1 10.57 14.02 -18.20
CA MET A 1 11.26 12.77 -17.85
C MET A 1 11.50 12.77 -16.35
N VAL A 2 10.99 11.81 -15.60
CA VAL A 2 11.36 11.66 -14.18
C VAL A 2 12.76 11.05 -14.13
N SER A 3 13.69 11.66 -13.38
CA SER A 3 15.07 11.17 -13.30
C SER A 3 15.13 9.82 -12.59
N ARG A 4 16.07 8.94 -12.98
CA ARG A 4 16.34 7.68 -12.26
C ARG A 4 16.57 7.93 -10.77
N THR A 5 17.20 9.05 -10.43
CA THR A 5 17.45 9.50 -9.06
C THR A 5 16.16 9.65 -8.27
N LEU A 6 15.15 10.34 -8.82
CA LEU A 6 13.87 10.54 -8.11
C LEU A 6 13.15 9.22 -7.83
N ARG A 7 13.21 8.25 -8.77
CA ARG A 7 12.66 6.91 -8.55
C ARG A 7 13.33 6.21 -7.36
N ILE A 8 14.66 6.20 -7.36
CA ILE A 8 15.45 5.54 -6.32
C ILE A 8 15.19 6.22 -4.97
N SER A 9 15.16 7.55 -4.92
CA SER A 9 14.87 8.30 -3.69
C SER A 9 13.49 7.98 -3.11
N ILE A 10 12.45 7.91 -3.95
CA ILE A 10 11.10 7.57 -3.47
C ILE A 10 11.07 6.13 -2.94
N ILE A 11 11.67 5.17 -3.63
CA ILE A 11 11.74 3.78 -3.14
C ILE A 11 12.54 3.72 -1.84
N ALA A 12 13.68 4.39 -1.76
CA ALA A 12 14.57 4.38 -0.60
C ALA A 12 13.93 5.00 0.66
N VAL A 13 13.06 6.00 0.51
CA VAL A 13 12.33 6.61 1.64
C VAL A 13 11.07 5.83 1.98
N SER A 14 10.30 5.40 0.98
CA SER A 14 9.01 4.74 1.21
C SER A 14 9.15 3.30 1.69
N SER A 15 10.21 2.58 1.34
CA SER A 15 10.39 1.18 1.76
C SER A 15 10.62 1.05 3.28
N PRO A 16 11.50 1.84 3.92
CA PRO A 16 11.60 1.86 5.38
C PRO A 16 10.32 2.33 6.05
N LEU A 17 9.64 3.37 5.52
CA LEU A 17 8.35 3.79 6.07
C LEU A 17 7.33 2.65 6.06
N TRP A 18 7.24 1.94 4.94
CA TRP A 18 6.36 0.78 4.80
C TRP A 18 6.71 -0.34 5.77
N ALA A 19 8.01 -0.64 5.93
CA ALA A 19 8.49 -1.66 6.86
C ALA A 19 8.19 -1.28 8.32
N LEU A 20 8.47 -0.03 8.72
CA LEU A 20 8.28 0.46 10.09
C LEU A 20 6.79 0.50 10.46
N LEU A 21 5.92 0.94 9.55
CA LEU A 21 4.48 0.90 9.79
C LEU A 21 4.01 -0.56 9.96
N ASN A 22 4.45 -1.48 9.11
CA ASN A 22 4.09 -2.90 9.26
C ASN A 22 4.76 -3.60 10.47
N ALA A 23 5.88 -3.09 10.95
CA ALA A 23 6.56 -3.61 12.14
C ALA A 23 5.85 -3.17 13.42
N TYR A 24 5.41 -1.92 13.50
CA TYR A 24 4.99 -1.28 14.75
C TYR A 24 3.53 -0.84 14.79
N VAL A 25 2.94 -0.42 13.66
CA VAL A 25 1.54 0.05 13.61
C VAL A 25 0.59 -1.08 13.20
N GLY A 26 0.92 -1.83 12.16
CA GLY A 26 0.12 -2.94 11.66
C GLY A 26 -0.33 -3.92 12.75
N PRO A 27 0.58 -4.44 13.59
CA PRO A 27 0.25 -5.45 14.59
C PRO A 27 -0.70 -4.95 15.68
N ILE A 28 -0.74 -3.64 15.95
CA ILE A 28 -1.56 -3.06 17.01
C ILE A 28 -3.04 -3.39 16.79
N GLY A 29 -3.51 -3.34 15.53
CA GLY A 29 -4.91 -3.62 15.22
C GLY A 29 -5.30 -5.03 15.59
N PHE A 30 -4.42 -6.00 15.32
CA PHE A 30 -4.65 -7.39 15.65
C PHE A 30 -4.45 -7.67 17.14
N GLN A 31 -3.44 -7.04 17.77
CA GLN A 31 -3.15 -7.21 19.20
C GLN A 31 -4.26 -6.66 20.10
N LEU A 32 -4.86 -5.52 19.73
CA LEU A 32 -5.89 -4.88 20.54
C LEU A 32 -7.31 -5.36 20.21
N PHE A 33 -7.60 -5.63 18.94
CA PHE A 33 -8.98 -5.86 18.47
C PHE A 33 -9.16 -7.16 17.69
N GLY A 34 -8.08 -7.90 17.39
CA GLY A 34 -8.14 -9.06 16.50
C GLY A 34 -8.44 -8.72 15.04
N LEU A 35 -8.25 -7.46 14.62
CA LEU A 35 -8.62 -6.97 13.30
C LEU A 35 -7.39 -6.60 12.44
N PRO A 36 -7.39 -6.89 11.13
CA PRO A 36 -6.26 -6.60 10.25
C PRO A 36 -6.19 -5.14 9.79
N VAL A 37 -7.14 -4.29 10.17
CA VAL A 37 -7.35 -2.92 9.64
C VAL A 37 -6.08 -2.08 9.61
N LEU A 38 -5.25 -2.12 10.66
CA LEU A 38 -4.01 -1.35 10.72
C LEU A 38 -2.89 -1.94 9.85
N CYS A 39 -2.91 -3.24 9.53
CA CYS A 39 -1.98 -3.86 8.60
C CYS A 39 -2.20 -3.32 7.17
N ASP A 40 -3.45 -3.17 6.75
CA ASP A 40 -3.79 -2.60 5.44
C ASP A 40 -3.48 -1.11 5.37
N LEU A 41 -3.77 -0.35 6.43
CA LEU A 41 -3.35 1.05 6.54
C LEU A 41 -1.83 1.16 6.37
N SER A 42 -1.08 0.37 7.14
CA SER A 42 0.39 0.34 7.11
C SER A 42 0.94 -0.03 5.74
N SER A 43 0.24 -0.91 5.03
CA SER A 43 0.66 -1.41 3.73
C SER A 43 0.31 -0.46 2.59
N TYR A 44 -0.90 0.08 2.51
CA TYR A 44 -1.32 0.86 1.34
C TYR A 44 -1.09 2.36 1.46
N LEU A 45 -1.01 2.93 2.67
CA LEU A 45 -0.68 4.35 2.84
C LEU A 45 0.65 4.71 2.15
N PRO A 46 1.77 4.00 2.37
CA PRO A 46 3.02 4.30 1.68
C PRO A 46 2.96 4.00 0.18
N LEU A 47 2.19 3.01 -0.27
CA LEU A 47 2.07 2.67 -1.70
C LEU A 47 1.29 3.73 -2.47
N ILE A 48 0.19 4.26 -1.91
CA ILE A 48 -0.57 5.39 -2.48
C ILE A 48 0.37 6.58 -2.67
N ILE A 49 1.11 6.95 -1.62
CA ILE A 49 2.03 8.09 -1.65
C ILE A 49 3.17 7.83 -2.65
N ALA A 50 3.87 6.70 -2.54
CA ALA A 50 5.03 6.40 -3.37
C ALA A 50 4.67 6.31 -4.86
N ALA A 51 3.63 5.54 -5.20
CA ALA A 51 3.21 5.38 -6.60
C ALA A 51 2.65 6.68 -7.17
N GLY A 52 1.84 7.41 -6.39
CA GLY A 52 1.26 8.69 -6.80
C GLY A 52 2.30 9.80 -7.04
N LEU A 53 3.35 9.84 -6.21
CA LEU A 53 4.46 10.81 -6.36
C LEU A 53 5.43 10.40 -7.47
N ALA A 54 5.87 9.14 -7.50
CA ALA A 54 6.84 8.67 -8.48
C ALA A 54 6.26 8.67 -9.89
N ARG A 55 5.02 8.18 -10.02
CA ARG A 55 4.32 7.91 -11.27
C ARG A 55 5.11 7.01 -12.23
N ILE A 56 5.78 6.03 -11.65
CA ILE A 56 6.65 5.11 -12.38
C ILE A 56 6.20 3.67 -12.15
N PRO A 57 6.10 2.86 -13.22
CA PRO A 57 5.81 1.44 -13.09
C PRO A 57 6.79 0.66 -12.21
N GLY A 58 6.23 -0.23 -11.40
CA GLY A 58 6.92 -1.08 -10.45
C GLY A 58 7.29 -0.38 -9.14
N THR A 59 6.83 0.85 -8.90
CA THR A 59 7.15 1.57 -7.66
C THR A 59 6.52 0.88 -6.45
N ALA A 60 5.24 0.51 -6.52
CA ALA A 60 4.57 -0.12 -5.39
C ALA A 60 5.17 -1.49 -5.07
N ILE A 61 5.45 -2.28 -6.12
CA ILE A 61 6.11 -3.59 -6.00
C ILE A 61 7.51 -3.45 -5.38
N SER A 62 8.30 -2.46 -5.81
CA SER A 62 9.65 -2.25 -5.27
C SER A 62 9.60 -1.85 -3.79
N VAL A 63 8.67 -0.96 -3.42
CA VAL A 63 8.49 -0.50 -2.04
C VAL A 63 8.07 -1.65 -1.14
N SER A 64 7.09 -2.47 -1.56
CA SER A 64 6.63 -3.62 -0.77
C SER A 64 7.69 -4.71 -0.69
N LEU A 65 8.42 -4.99 -1.76
CA LEU A 65 9.48 -6.00 -1.77
C LEU A 65 10.64 -5.60 -0.85
N VAL A 66 11.23 -4.41 -1.06
CA VAL A 66 12.33 -3.93 -0.19
C VAL A 66 11.84 -3.75 1.24
N GLY A 67 10.63 -3.20 1.43
CA GLY A 67 10.02 -3.05 2.74
C GLY A 67 9.80 -4.38 3.46
N SER A 68 9.40 -5.44 2.76
CA SER A 68 9.24 -6.77 3.34
C SER A 68 10.57 -7.38 3.77
N LEU A 69 11.65 -7.17 3.01
CA LEU A 69 12.99 -7.60 3.42
C LEU A 69 13.41 -6.90 4.72
N ILE A 70 13.22 -5.59 4.81
CA ILE A 70 13.49 -4.81 6.03
C ILE A 70 12.62 -5.32 7.19
N LEU A 71 11.32 -5.54 6.95
CA LEU A 71 10.40 -6.05 7.97
C LEU A 71 10.85 -7.41 8.51
N LEU A 72 11.27 -8.33 7.64
CA LEU A 72 11.71 -9.66 8.06
C LEU A 72 13.01 -9.63 8.86
N LEU A 73 13.87 -8.61 8.66
CA LEU A 73 15.01 -8.36 9.54
C LEU A 73 14.58 -7.86 10.92
N LEU A 74 13.56 -6.99 10.98
CA LEU A 74 13.04 -6.44 12.24
C LEU A 74 12.17 -7.43 13.02
N ARG A 75 11.39 -8.25 12.31
CA ARG A 75 10.42 -9.21 12.86
C ARG A 75 10.52 -10.53 12.10
N PRO A 76 11.54 -11.36 12.41
CA PRO A 76 11.67 -12.69 11.83
C PRO A 76 10.39 -13.50 12.06
N GLY A 77 9.87 -14.12 11.00
CA GLY A 77 8.62 -14.90 11.05
C GLY A 77 7.35 -14.16 10.62
N ALA A 78 7.41 -12.86 10.31
CA ALA A 78 6.29 -12.08 9.79
C ALA A 78 5.93 -12.41 8.32
N PHE A 79 5.87 -13.70 7.95
CA PHE A 79 5.74 -14.15 6.56
C PHE A 79 4.41 -13.80 5.89
N HIS A 80 3.35 -13.54 6.66
CA HIS A 80 2.06 -13.06 6.15
C HIS A 80 2.20 -11.76 5.33
N ILE A 81 3.28 -11.00 5.52
CA ILE A 81 3.59 -9.80 4.75
C ILE A 81 3.66 -10.05 3.24
N PHE A 82 4.00 -11.27 2.80
CA PHE A 82 4.05 -11.60 1.38
C PHE A 82 2.68 -11.56 0.69
N GLY A 83 1.57 -11.67 1.43
CA GLY A 83 0.23 -11.40 0.89
C GLY A 83 0.08 -9.94 0.43
N PHE A 84 0.65 -9.00 1.17
CA PHE A 84 0.70 -7.59 0.77
C PHE A 84 1.66 -7.35 -0.41
N VAL A 85 2.79 -8.04 -0.47
CA VAL A 85 3.68 -7.97 -1.63
C VAL A 85 2.96 -8.47 -2.89
N ALA A 86 2.31 -9.63 -2.84
CA ALA A 86 1.57 -10.18 -3.97
C ALA A 86 0.43 -9.25 -4.42
N SER A 87 -0.38 -8.74 -3.49
CA SER A 87 -1.47 -7.82 -3.81
C SER A 87 -1.01 -6.44 -4.33
N SER A 88 0.24 -6.05 -4.06
CA SER A 88 0.82 -4.81 -4.60
C SER A 88 0.98 -4.87 -6.12
N ILE A 89 1.06 -6.06 -6.71
CA ILE A 89 1.04 -6.27 -8.16
C ILE A 89 -0.31 -5.84 -8.74
N LEU A 90 -1.42 -6.21 -8.09
CA LEU A 90 -2.76 -5.77 -8.50
C LEU A 90 -2.92 -4.26 -8.36
N PHE A 91 -2.40 -3.68 -7.27
CA PHE A 91 -2.45 -2.23 -7.05
C PHE A 91 -1.70 -1.50 -8.17
N GLU A 92 -0.50 -1.98 -8.50
CA GLU A 92 0.35 -1.46 -9.57
C GLU A 92 -0.36 -1.53 -10.93
N ALA A 93 -0.97 -2.68 -11.27
CA ALA A 93 -1.68 -2.88 -12.52
C ALA A 93 -2.88 -1.94 -12.65
N LEU A 94 -3.67 -1.76 -11.59
CA LEU A 94 -4.83 -0.86 -11.60
C LEU A 94 -4.40 0.61 -11.61
N ALA A 95 -3.38 0.99 -10.84
CA ALA A 95 -2.84 2.35 -10.84
C ALA A 95 -2.26 2.76 -12.21
N LEU A 96 -1.71 1.81 -12.97
CA LEU A 96 -1.20 2.03 -14.32
C LEU A 96 -2.29 2.53 -15.28
N THR A 97 -3.54 2.09 -15.12
CA THR A 97 -4.67 2.50 -16.00
C THR A 97 -4.92 4.01 -15.99
N VAL A 98 -4.60 4.69 -14.88
CA VAL A 98 -4.66 6.15 -14.73
C VAL A 98 -3.27 6.80 -14.75
N ARG A 99 -2.26 6.05 -15.21
CA ARG A 99 -0.86 6.46 -15.26
C ARG A 99 -0.37 7.00 -13.91
N TYR A 100 -0.79 6.35 -12.82
CA TYR A 100 -0.46 6.70 -11.44
C TYR A 100 -0.89 8.11 -11.00
N LYS A 101 -1.74 8.79 -11.76
CA LYS A 101 -2.39 10.02 -11.29
C LYS A 101 -3.53 9.57 -10.38
N LEU A 102 -3.28 9.43 -9.09
CA LEU A 102 -4.25 8.88 -8.13
C LEU A 102 -5.20 9.95 -7.55
N THR A 103 -4.95 11.23 -7.82
CA THR A 103 -5.73 12.38 -7.34
C THR A 103 -6.14 13.28 -8.51
N GLY A 104 -6.91 14.33 -8.20
CA GLY A 104 -7.22 15.43 -9.10
C GLY A 104 -8.51 15.23 -9.89
N ARG A 105 -8.56 14.24 -10.79
CA ARG A 105 -9.78 13.89 -11.56
C ARG A 105 -10.63 12.88 -10.80
N LEU A 106 -11.96 12.93 -10.92
CA LEU A 106 -12.85 11.98 -10.27
C LEU A 106 -12.51 10.52 -10.65
N LEU A 107 -12.31 10.24 -11.94
CA LEU A 107 -11.94 8.91 -12.42
C LEU A 107 -10.63 8.39 -11.81
N ASN A 108 -9.64 9.27 -11.66
CA ASN A 108 -8.36 8.94 -11.04
C ASN A 108 -8.53 8.51 -9.58
N THR A 109 -9.32 9.27 -8.82
CA THR A 109 -9.64 8.96 -7.44
C THR A 109 -10.44 7.65 -7.33
N ILE A 110 -11.42 7.43 -8.21
CA ILE A 110 -12.19 6.17 -8.25
C ILE A 110 -11.25 4.98 -8.50
N VAL A 111 -10.35 5.08 -9.47
CA VAL A 111 -9.37 4.02 -9.74
C VAL A 111 -8.44 3.81 -8.56
N ALA A 112 -7.99 4.87 -7.88
CA ALA A 112 -7.19 4.74 -6.67
C ALA A 112 -7.96 4.01 -5.55
N CYS A 113 -9.25 4.31 -5.39
CA CYS A 113 -10.12 3.62 -4.44
C CYS A 113 -10.26 2.13 -4.77
N ILE A 114 -10.60 1.81 -6.02
CA ILE A 114 -10.74 0.43 -6.49
C ILE A 114 -9.42 -0.32 -6.34
N ALA A 115 -8.31 0.27 -6.78
CA ALA A 115 -6.98 -0.32 -6.68
C ALA A 115 -6.62 -0.69 -5.25
N THR A 116 -6.88 0.23 -4.31
CA THR A 116 -6.53 0.01 -2.90
C THR A 116 -7.44 -1.03 -2.25
N ILE A 117 -8.75 -0.90 -2.41
CA ILE A 117 -9.73 -1.80 -1.77
C ILE A 117 -9.62 -3.22 -2.34
N ALA A 118 -9.53 -3.36 -3.66
CA ALA A 118 -9.42 -4.67 -4.31
C ALA A 118 -8.10 -5.36 -3.96
N SER A 119 -6.99 -4.61 -3.92
CA SER A 119 -5.71 -5.16 -3.48
C SER A 119 -5.73 -5.56 -2.01
N ALA A 120 -6.29 -4.73 -1.11
CA ALA A 120 -6.39 -5.08 0.31
C ALA A 120 -7.23 -6.34 0.51
N TYR A 121 -8.39 -6.41 -0.16
CA TYR A 121 -9.22 -7.62 -0.19
C TYR A 121 -8.41 -8.85 -0.65
N LEU A 122 -7.68 -8.73 -1.76
CA LEU A 122 -6.84 -9.81 -2.27
C LEU A 122 -5.73 -10.20 -1.28
N ALA A 123 -5.09 -9.23 -0.62
CA ALA A 123 -4.10 -9.49 0.42
C ALA A 123 -4.71 -10.32 1.54
N GLY A 124 -5.90 -9.94 2.03
CA GLY A 124 -6.65 -10.71 3.00
C GLY A 124 -6.90 -12.13 2.52
N VAL A 125 -7.44 -12.32 1.31
CA VAL A 125 -7.70 -13.65 0.76
C VAL A 125 -6.43 -14.51 0.74
N LEU A 126 -5.32 -13.97 0.22
CA LEU A 126 -4.04 -14.67 0.15
C LEU A 126 -3.48 -15.00 1.55
N ILE A 127 -3.58 -14.06 2.49
CA ILE A 127 -3.15 -14.27 3.89
C ILE A 127 -3.96 -15.39 4.54
N GLY A 128 -5.29 -15.34 4.39
CA GLY A 128 -6.21 -16.31 4.99
C GLY A 128 -5.95 -17.74 4.51
N ILE A 129 -5.76 -17.93 3.21
CA ILE A 129 -5.55 -19.28 2.65
C ILE A 129 -4.11 -19.77 2.84
N VAL A 130 -3.10 -18.96 2.47
CA VAL A 130 -1.71 -19.43 2.38
C VAL A 130 -1.04 -19.44 3.75
N PHE A 131 -1.28 -18.41 4.57
CA PHE A 131 -0.52 -18.20 5.80
C PHE A 131 -1.30 -18.57 7.06
N MET A 132 -2.64 -18.56 7.01
CA MET A 132 -3.49 -18.95 8.14
C MET A 132 -4.13 -20.34 7.96
N GLY A 133 -4.01 -20.96 6.78
CA GLY A 133 -4.55 -22.29 6.50
C GLY A 133 -6.08 -22.37 6.60
N ARG A 134 -6.79 -21.26 6.37
CA ARG A 134 -8.26 -21.20 6.42
C ARG A 134 -8.86 -21.52 5.05
N SER A 135 -10.14 -21.88 5.03
CA SER A 135 -10.85 -22.20 3.79
C SER A 135 -11.00 -20.98 2.88
N LEU A 136 -11.18 -21.23 1.58
CA LEU A 136 -11.38 -20.16 0.60
C LEU A 136 -12.64 -19.34 0.91
N GLU A 137 -13.72 -20.00 1.33
CA GLU A 137 -15.00 -19.35 1.67
C GLU A 137 -14.83 -18.40 2.86
N TRP A 138 -14.07 -18.82 3.88
CA TRP A 138 -13.76 -17.95 5.02
C TRP A 138 -12.89 -16.77 4.59
N ALA A 139 -11.88 -17.01 3.76
CA ALA A 139 -10.98 -15.97 3.27
C ALA A 139 -11.73 -14.95 2.40
N LEU A 140 -12.64 -15.39 1.53
CA LEU A 140 -13.45 -14.51 0.67
C LEU A 140 -14.57 -13.79 1.44
N GLY A 141 -15.23 -14.48 2.37
CA GLY A 141 -16.44 -14.00 3.03
C GLY A 141 -16.21 -13.22 4.32
N TYR A 142 -15.08 -13.46 5.00
CA TYR A 142 -14.79 -12.84 6.29
C TYR A 142 -13.48 -12.06 6.28
N TRP A 143 -12.36 -12.71 5.94
CA TRP A 143 -11.05 -12.09 6.13
C TRP A 143 -10.71 -11.04 5.06
N GLY A 144 -11.01 -11.31 3.79
CA GLY A 144 -10.90 -10.36 2.69
C GLY A 144 -11.69 -9.06 2.94
N PRO A 145 -12.98 -9.12 3.31
CA PRO A 145 -13.76 -7.93 3.64
C PRO A 145 -13.18 -7.11 4.81
N LEU A 146 -12.65 -7.75 5.85
CA LEU A 146 -11.98 -7.03 6.93
C LEU A 146 -10.73 -6.29 6.43
N HIS A 147 -9.93 -6.91 5.59
CA HIS A 147 -8.79 -6.23 4.96
C HIS A 147 -9.23 -5.09 4.01
N ALA A 148 -10.30 -5.29 3.25
CA ALA A 148 -10.89 -4.25 2.39
C ALA A 148 -11.27 -2.99 3.21
N SER A 149 -11.80 -3.17 4.42
CA SER A 149 -12.11 -2.06 5.34
C SER A 149 -10.86 -1.31 5.80
N GLY A 150 -9.75 -2.01 6.03
CA GLY A 150 -8.45 -1.39 6.26
C GLY A 150 -7.92 -0.64 5.04
N GLY A 151 -8.18 -1.15 3.82
CA GLY A 151 -7.91 -0.45 2.57
C GLY A 151 -8.69 0.88 2.45
N VAL A 152 -9.94 0.92 2.93
CA VAL A 152 -10.72 2.18 3.01
C VAL A 152 -10.05 3.17 3.97
N LEU A 153 -9.58 2.71 5.13
CA LEU A 153 -8.84 3.57 6.06
C LEU A 153 -7.54 4.10 5.45
N ALA A 154 -6.83 3.27 4.69
CA ALA A 154 -5.65 3.69 3.94
C ALA A 154 -5.95 4.80 2.93
N LEU A 155 -7.11 4.79 2.27
CA LEU A 155 -7.52 5.83 1.34
C LEU A 155 -7.85 7.15 2.05
N ILE A 156 -8.55 7.08 3.19
CA ILE A 156 -8.90 8.25 4.02
C ILE A 156 -7.64 9.00 4.43
N ALA A 157 -6.57 8.29 4.82
CA ALA A 157 -5.30 8.90 5.16
C ALA A 157 -4.45 9.26 3.92
N GLY A 158 -4.39 8.35 2.95
CA GLY A 158 -3.41 8.39 1.86
C GLY A 158 -3.71 9.40 0.77
N LEU A 159 -4.96 9.52 0.32
CA LEU A 159 -5.31 10.43 -0.77
C LEU A 159 -5.15 11.91 -0.38
N PRO A 160 -5.60 12.38 0.80
CA PRO A 160 -5.33 13.75 1.23
C PRO A 160 -3.84 14.02 1.40
N THR A 161 -3.10 13.08 2.00
CA THR A 161 -1.65 13.19 2.20
C THR A 161 -0.92 13.33 0.86
N LEU A 162 -1.23 12.46 -0.10
CA LEU A 162 -0.67 12.53 -1.46
C LEU A 162 -0.99 13.88 -2.12
N LYS A 163 -2.23 14.35 -2.04
CA LYS A 163 -2.64 15.62 -2.64
C LYS A 163 -1.87 16.82 -2.04
N VAL A 164 -1.64 16.82 -0.73
CA VAL A 164 -0.85 17.86 -0.06
C VAL A 164 0.61 17.81 -0.53
N LEU A 165 1.22 16.62 -0.58
CA LEU A 165 2.59 16.45 -1.04
C LEU A 165 2.77 16.86 -2.52
N GLU A 166 1.82 16.49 -3.39
CA GLU A 166 1.82 16.92 -4.79
C GLU A 166 1.74 18.44 -4.94
N LYS A 167 0.96 19.12 -4.07
CA LYS A 167 0.88 20.59 -4.05
C LYS A 167 2.20 21.20 -3.59
N ALA A 168 2.80 20.70 -2.52
CA ALA A 168 4.07 21.18 -1.99
C ALA A 168 5.20 21.10 -3.03
N LEU A 169 5.31 19.96 -3.71
CA LEU A 169 6.33 19.74 -4.77
C LEU A 169 6.11 20.58 -6.03
N ARG A 170 4.88 21.05 -6.28
CA ARG A 170 4.62 22.01 -7.37
C ARG A 170 5.09 23.41 -7.00
N ILE A 171 4.77 23.87 -5.79
CA ILE A 171 5.19 25.19 -5.30
C ILE A 171 6.72 25.31 -5.33
N GLU A 172 7.45 24.27 -4.90
CA GLU A 172 8.92 24.28 -4.93
C GLU A 172 9.49 24.47 -6.35
N LYS A 173 8.81 23.94 -7.38
CA LYS A 173 9.22 24.09 -8.79
C LYS A 173 8.91 25.46 -9.38
N GLU A 174 7.98 26.20 -8.78
CA GLU A 174 7.61 27.56 -9.22
C GLU A 174 8.50 28.62 -8.56
N VAL A 175 9.13 28.30 -7.42
CA VAL A 175 10.03 29.20 -6.67
C VAL A 175 11.50 29.08 -7.12
N ARG A 176 11.88 27.97 -7.77
CA ARG A 176 13.22 27.76 -8.35
C ARG A 176 13.25 28.13 -9.83
#